data_AF-A0A416Z8S8-F1
#
_entry.id   AF-A0A416Z8S8-F1
#
_cell.length_a   1.000
_cell.length_b   1.000
_cell.length_c   1.000
_cell.angle_alpha   90.00
_cell.angle_beta   90.00
_cell.angle_gamma   90.00
#
_symmetry.space_group_name_H-M   'P 1'
#
loop_
_entity.id
_entity.type
_entity.pdbx_description
1 polymer ?
#
loop_
_entity_poly.entity_id
_entity_poly.type
_entity_poly.pdbx_seq_one_letter_code
_entity_poly.pdbx_strand_id
1 'polypeptide(L)' 'MHIYLPAGLSEQDKELILLRVDKGLSFDEIAEYYGITNVACRKRLSRAIQKCRTLLEKESQSGAEK' A
#
# COMPACT_ATOMS: atom_id res chain seq x y z
N MET A 1 3.01 16.02 -1.31
CA MET A 1 2.13 15.26 -2.22
C MET A 1 1.23 14.41 -1.33
N HIS A 2 -0.07 14.69 -1.22
CA HIS A 2 -0.96 13.93 -0.32
C HIS A 2 -1.26 12.57 -0.95
N ILE A 3 -0.73 11.50 -0.38
CA ILE A 3 -1.03 10.13 -0.80
C ILE A 3 -2.36 9.74 -0.14
N TYR A 4 -3.41 9.61 -0.95
CA TYR A 4 -4.71 9.14 -0.46
C TYR A 4 -4.76 7.62 -0.53
N LEU A 5 -4.87 6.97 0.63
CA LEU A 5 -5.02 5.52 0.74
C LEU A 5 -6.44 5.18 1.19
N PRO A 6 -7.08 4.16 0.57
CA PRO A 6 -8.44 3.77 0.89
C PRO A 6 -8.54 3.30 2.34
N ALA A 7 -9.65 3.60 3.01
CA ALA A 7 -9.84 3.29 4.43
C ALA A 7 -9.76 1.78 4.71
N GLY A 8 -10.21 0.95 3.77
CA GLY A 8 -10.21 -0.52 3.88
C GLY A 8 -8.82 -1.20 3.77
N LEU A 9 -7.75 -0.44 3.59
CA LEU A 9 -6.39 -0.98 3.64
C LEU A 9 -5.94 -1.15 5.09
N SER A 10 -5.28 -2.27 5.40
CA SER A 10 -4.71 -2.51 6.73
C SER A 10 -3.57 -1.53 7.00
N GLU A 11 -3.35 -1.17 8.27
CA GLU A 11 -2.31 -0.20 8.67
C GLU A 11 -0.91 -0.62 8.19
N GLN A 12 -0.59 -1.91 8.24
CA GLN A 12 0.67 -2.45 7.70
C GLN A 12 0.81 -2.23 6.18
N ASP A 13 -0.27 -2.41 5.42
CA ASP A 13 -0.26 -2.20 3.97
C ASP A 13 -0.13 -0.70 3.65
N LYS A 14 -0.77 0.16 4.45
CA LYS A 14 -0.67 1.62 4.32
C LYS A 14 0.76 2.09 4.58
N GLU A 15 1.33 1.65 5.69
CA GLU A 15 2.70 1.98 6.06
C GLU A 15 3.69 1.51 4.98
N LEU A 16 3.55 0.28 4.49
CA LEU A 16 4.39 -0.26 3.43
C LEU A 16 4.37 0.61 2.15
N ILE A 17 3.17 1.07 1.74
CA ILE A 17 3.03 1.95 0.58
C ILE A 17 3.62 3.33 0.87
N LEU A 18 3.40 3.89 2.06
CA LEU A 18 3.98 5.17 2.47
C LEU A 18 5.51 5.12 2.50
N LEU A 19 6.12 4.08 3.07
CA LEU A 19 7.58 3.92 3.06
C LEU A 19 8.14 3.94 1.63
N ARG A 20 7.42 3.37 0.66
CA ARG A 20 7.83 3.35 -0.74
C ARG A 20 7.59 4.67 -1.47
N VAL A 21 6.42 5.29 -1.27
CA VAL A 21 5.96 6.45 -2.07
C VAL A 21 6.32 7.78 -1.40
N ASP A 22 6.21 7.86 -0.08
CA ASP A 22 6.54 9.05 0.72
C ASP A 22 8.05 9.14 0.99
N LYS A 23 8.64 8.07 1.55
CA LYS A 23 10.07 8.05 1.89
C LYS A 23 10.98 7.63 0.73
N GLY A 24 10.43 7.08 -0.36
CA GLY A 24 11.21 6.64 -1.50
C GLY A 24 12.09 5.40 -1.27
N LEU A 25 11.89 4.67 -0.16
CA LEU A 25 12.74 3.55 0.25
C LEU A 25 12.75 2.42 -0.78
N SER A 26 13.88 1.73 -0.89
CA SER A 26 14.03 0.56 -1.75
C SER A 26 13.37 -0.68 -1.16
N PHE A 27 13.08 -1.68 -1.99
CA PHE A 27 12.53 -2.97 -1.51
C PHE A 27 13.42 -3.64 -0.46
N ASP A 28 14.73 -3.40 -0.53
CA ASP A 28 15.70 -3.96 0.40
C ASP A 28 15.62 -3.28 1.77
N GLU A 29 15.66 -1.94 1.80
CA GLU A 29 15.53 -1.15 3.03
C GLU A 29 14.20 -1.43 3.74
N ILE A 30 13.11 -1.56 2.97
CA ILE A 30 11.80 -1.92 3.52
C ILE A 30 11.83 -3.36 4.07
N ALA A 31 12.48 -4.28 3.36
CA ALA A 31 12.62 -5.66 3.81
C ALA A 31 13.42 -5.75 5.12
N GLU A 32 14.53 -5.02 5.23
CA GLU A 32 15.32 -4.91 6.46
C GLU A 32 14.52 -4.27 7.59
N TYR A 33 13.80 -3.19 7.33
CA TYR A 33 12.95 -2.51 8.32
C TYR A 33 11.90 -3.46 8.93
N TYR A 34 11.29 -4.32 8.13
CA TYR A 34 10.32 -5.31 8.59
C TYR A 34 10.94 -6.64 9.03
N GLY A 35 12.25 -6.83 8.89
CA GLY A 35 12.93 -8.10 9.15
C GLY A 35 12.45 -9.25 8.26
N ILE A 36 12.07 -8.95 7.01
CA ILE A 36 11.60 -9.93 6.02
C ILE A 36 12.57 -10.03 4.83
N THR A 37 12.37 -11.00 3.95
CA THR A 37 13.16 -11.10 2.72
C THR A 37 12.66 -10.13 1.64
N ASN A 38 13.56 -9.69 0.74
CA ASN A 38 13.20 -8.83 -0.40
C ASN A 38 12.04 -9.41 -1.23
N VAL A 39 12.03 -10.74 -1.42
CA VAL A 39 10.96 -11.47 -2.11
C VAL A 39 9.62 -11.34 -1.38
N ALA A 40 9.62 -11.50 -0.05
CA ALA A 40 8.42 -11.32 0.76
C ALA A 40 7.92 -9.87 0.71
N CYS A 41 8.83 -8.89 0.76
CA CYS A 41 8.51 -7.47 0.62
C CYS A 41 7.81 -7.18 -0.72
N ARG A 42 8.37 -7.65 -1.84
CA ARG A 42 7.76 -7.49 -3.17
C ARG A 42 6.37 -8.09 -3.25
N LYS A 43 6.16 -9.31 -2.71
CA LYS A 43 4.85 -9.96 -2.67
C LYS A 43 3.85 -9.17 -1.82
N ARG A 44 4.27 -8.69 -0.64
CA ARG A 44 3.44 -7.86 0.24
C ARG A 44 3.04 -6.57 -0.44
N LEU A 45 3.99 -5.84 -1.03
CA LEU A 45 3.72 -4.57 -1.71
C LEU A 45 2.79 -4.76 -2.90
N SER A 46 3.02 -5.78 -3.72
CA SER A 46 2.14 -6.10 -4.85
C SER A 46 0.69 -6.34 -4.40
N ARG A 47 0.50 -7.13 -3.33
CA ARG A 47 -0.82 -7.37 -2.74
C ARG A 47 -1.44 -6.09 -2.16
N ALA A 48 -0.66 -5.28 -1.45
CA ALA A 48 -1.12 -4.01 -0.88
C ALA A 48 -1.59 -3.04 -1.97
N ILE A 49 -0.82 -2.90 -3.06
CA ILE A 49 -1.18 -2.07 -4.22
C ILE A 49 -2.44 -2.62 -4.91
N GLN A 50 -2.52 -3.93 -5.15
CA GLN A 50 -3.69 -4.54 -5.77
C GLN A 50 -4.94 -4.32 -4.92
N LYS A 51 -4.84 -4.52 -3.60
CA LYS A 51 -5.94 -4.28 -2.66
C LYS A 51 -6.33 -2.80 -2.62
N CYS A 52 -5.35 -1.90 -2.68
CA CYS A 52 -5.55 -0.46 -2.74
C CYS A 52 -6.35 -0.08 -3.99
N ARG A 53 -5.93 -0.58 -5.16
CA ARG A 53 -6.64 -0.37 -6.43
C ARG A 53 -8.08 -0.89 -6.38
N THR A 54 -8.28 -2.13 -5.92
CA THR A 54 -9.62 -2.73 -5.81
C THR A 54 -10.52 -1.96 -4.85
N LEU A 55 -10.00 -1.46 -3.74
CA LEU A 55 -10.77 -0.65 -2.79
C LEU A 55 -11.13 0.71 -3.37
N LEU A 56 -10.19 1.39 -4.04
CA LEU A 56 -10.44 2.65 -4.72
C LEU A 56 -11.49 2.50 -5.83
N GLU A 57 -11.43 1.42 -6.61
CA GLU A 57 -12.44 1.10 -7.62
C GLU A 57 -13.82 0.90 -6.99
N LYS A 58 -13.89 0.20 -5.85
CA LYS A 58 -15.14 0.02 -5.09
C LYS A 58 -15.65 1.33 -4.48
N GLU A 59 -14.78 2.15 -3.91
CA GLU A 59 -15.15 3.46 -3.36
C GLU A 59 -15.65 4.40 -4.47
N SER A 60 -15.03 4.36 -5.66
CA SER A 60 -15.47 5.15 -6.82
C SER A 60 -16.83 4.70 -7.35
N GLN A 61 -17.23 3.44 -7.11
CA GLN A 61 -18.57 2.94 -7.43
C GLN A 61 -19.61 3.15 -6.31
N SER A 62 -19.18 3.37 -5.05
CA SER A 62 -20.06 3.71 -3.92
C SER A 62 -20.21 5.22 -3.68
N GLY A 63 -19.53 6.07 -4.45
CA GLY A 63 -19.57 7.54 -4.32
C GLY A 63 -20.62 8.26 -5.17
N ALA A 64 -21.42 7.53 -5.96
CA ALA A 64 -22.44 8.13 -6.83
C ALA A 64 -23.86 8.00 -6.24
N GLU A 65 -24.05 8.36 -4.97
CA GLU A 65 -25.39 8.54 -4.38
C GLU A 65 -25.26 9.34 -3.08
N LYS A 66 -25.24 10.67 -3.19
CA LYS A 66 -25.82 11.59 -2.21
C LYS A 66 -26.46 12.76 -2.93
#